data_AF-A0A0R3C624-F1
#
_entry.id   AF-A0A0R3C624-F1
#
_cell.length_a   1.000
_cell.length_b   1.000
_cell.length_c   1.000
_cell.angle_alpha   90.00
_cell.angle_beta   90.00
_cell.angle_gamma   90.00
#
_symmetry.space_group_name_H-M   'P 1'
#
loop_
_entity.id
_entity.type
_entity.pdbx_description
1 polymer ?
#
loop_
_entity_poly.entity_id
_entity_poly.type
_entity_poly.pdbx_seq_one_letter_code
_entity_poly.pdbx_strand_id
1 'polypeptide(L)'
;MFQLSWNEIFVPTHSIMEMVVRGTIMYLGVFTLMRFVLKRQTGGLSIPDLLLVVLLADAAQNGMAGEYHSITEGIVLVATIIFWNLAIDWVGYHVPFVERLARPAPLLLIKNGQVLRRNMRQELVTMDELMSKLREEGIASPSDVVEAYIEGDGNISVKKKEA
;
A
#
# COMPACT_ATOMS: atom_id res chain seq x y z
N MET A 1 -1.99 38.99 -20.35
CA MET A 1 -3.42 39.34 -20.46
C MET A 1 -4.19 38.06 -20.23
N PHE A 2 -4.71 37.83 -19.01
CA PHE A 2 -5.39 36.59 -18.63
C PHE A 2 -6.79 36.59 -19.23
N GLN A 3 -6.99 35.87 -20.34
CA GLN A 3 -8.33 35.56 -20.83
C GLN A 3 -8.87 34.40 -20.00
N LEU A 4 -9.40 34.70 -18.81
CA LEU A 4 -10.20 33.73 -18.05
C LEU A 4 -11.54 33.55 -18.78
N SER A 5 -11.70 32.41 -19.43
CA SER A 5 -12.95 31.96 -20.03
C SER A 5 -13.95 31.60 -18.91
N TRP A 6 -14.59 32.61 -18.32
CA TRP A 6 -15.57 32.43 -17.22
C TRP A 6 -16.69 31.42 -17.56
N ASN A 7 -17.01 31.23 -18.85
CA ASN A 7 -17.95 30.23 -19.31
C ASN A 7 -17.47 28.78 -19.11
N GLU A 8 -16.18 28.49 -19.24
CA GLU A 8 -15.63 27.14 -19.02
C GLU A 8 -15.59 26.77 -17.53
N ILE A 9 -15.59 27.78 -16.66
CA ILE A 9 -15.60 27.60 -15.21
C ILE A 9 -16.99 27.23 -14.68
N PHE A 10 -18.05 27.75 -15.32
CA PHE A 10 -19.42 27.65 -14.80
C PHE A 10 -20.37 26.79 -15.64
N VAL A 11 -20.02 26.42 -16.87
CA VAL A 11 -20.85 25.57 -17.72
C VAL A 11 -20.26 24.16 -17.74
N PRO A 12 -20.92 23.18 -17.10
CA PRO A 12 -20.48 21.79 -17.16
C PRO A 12 -20.52 21.29 -18.60
N THR A 13 -19.40 20.84 -19.13
CA THR A 13 -19.28 20.22 -20.47
C THR A 13 -20.05 18.91 -20.58
N HIS A 14 -20.31 18.24 -19.45
CA HIS A 14 -21.12 17.04 -19.33
C HIS A 14 -22.40 17.31 -18.54
N SER A 15 -23.46 16.56 -18.81
CA SER A 15 -24.69 16.65 -18.01
C SER A 15 -24.40 16.36 -16.54
N ILE A 16 -24.83 17.24 -15.64
CA ILE A 16 -24.65 17.08 -14.17
C ILE A 16 -25.18 15.72 -13.72
N MET A 17 -26.29 15.26 -14.30
CA MET A 17 -26.87 13.97 -13.97
C MET A 17 -25.97 12.80 -14.40
N GLU A 18 -25.31 12.90 -15.56
CA GLU A 18 -24.37 11.88 -16.03
C GLU A 18 -23.14 11.79 -15.10
N MET A 19 -22.60 12.93 -14.67
CA MET A 19 -21.48 12.97 -13.72
C MET A 19 -21.85 12.33 -12.38
N VAL A 20 -23.04 12.61 -11.85
CA VAL A 20 -23.51 12.00 -10.60
C VAL A 20 -23.66 10.49 -10.74
N VAL A 21 -24.25 10.00 -11.84
CA VAL A 21 -24.42 8.55 -12.07
C VAL A 21 -23.07 7.85 -12.26
N ARG A 22 -22.18 8.39 -13.11
CA ARG A 22 -20.84 7.84 -13.34
C ARG A 22 -20.02 7.80 -12.06
N GLY A 23 -20.01 8.90 -11.30
CA GLY A 23 -19.32 9.00 -10.01
C GLY A 23 -19.83 7.97 -9.01
N THR A 24 -21.16 7.79 -8.92
CA THR A 24 -21.77 6.80 -8.01
C THR A 24 -21.38 5.38 -8.39
N ILE A 25 -21.44 5.02 -9.67
CA ILE A 25 -21.06 3.68 -10.15
C ILE A 25 -19.57 3.40 -9.91
N MET A 26 -18.71 4.36 -10.24
CA MET A 26 -17.27 4.24 -10.05
C MET A 26 -16.92 4.09 -8.57
N TYR A 27 -17.50 4.93 -7.70
CA TYR A 27 -17.31 4.84 -6.26
C TYR A 27 -17.69 3.46 -5.71
N LEU A 28 -18.89 2.95 -6.06
CA LEU A 28 -19.34 1.64 -5.61
C LEU A 28 -18.45 0.50 -6.13
N GLY A 29 -17.97 0.61 -7.38
CA GLY A 29 -17.01 -0.33 -7.96
C GLY A 29 -15.69 -0.37 -7.19
N VAL A 30 -15.03 0.79 -7.04
CA VAL A 30 -13.78 0.91 -6.28
C VAL A 30 -13.95 0.50 -4.83
N PHE A 31 -15.05 0.89 -4.16
CA PHE A 31 -15.34 0.49 -2.79
C PHE A 31 -15.42 -1.03 -2.64
N THR A 32 -16.15 -1.69 -3.55
CA THR A 32 -16.31 -3.14 -3.53
C THR A 32 -14.95 -3.83 -3.72
N LEU A 33 -14.15 -3.36 -4.68
CA LEU A 33 -12.82 -3.88 -4.98
C LEU A 33 -11.85 -3.70 -3.81
N MET A 34 -11.80 -2.48 -3.25
CA MET A 34 -10.99 -2.18 -2.06
C MET A 34 -11.40 -3.08 -0.89
N ARG A 35 -12.69 -3.37 -0.71
CA ARG A 35 -13.16 -4.28 0.34
C ARG A 35 -12.65 -5.71 0.18
N PHE A 36 -12.41 -6.18 -1.05
CA PHE A 36 -11.80 -7.49 -1.30
C PHE A 36 -10.28 -7.48 -1.03
N VAL A 37 -9.59 -6.40 -1.37
CA VAL A 37 -8.14 -6.24 -1.15
C VAL A 37 -7.81 -6.07 0.34
N LEU A 38 -8.47 -5.14 1.03
CA LEU A 38 -8.22 -4.85 2.43
C LEU A 38 -8.54 -6.02 3.38
N LYS A 39 -9.43 -6.93 2.97
CA LYS A 39 -9.74 -8.13 3.78
C LYS A 39 -8.55 -9.09 3.94
N ARG A 40 -7.49 -8.96 3.13
CA ARG A 40 -6.30 -9.83 3.21
C ARG A 40 -5.18 -9.30 4.13
N GLN A 41 -5.25 -8.06 4.60
CA GLN A 41 -4.14 -7.44 5.34
C GLN A 41 -4.48 -7.33 6.83
N THR A 42 -3.87 -8.20 7.65
CA THR A 42 -3.87 -8.09 9.12
C THR A 42 -2.61 -7.39 9.65
N GLY A 43 -1.75 -6.87 8.77
CA GLY A 43 -0.54 -6.13 9.15
C GLY A 43 -0.16 -5.14 8.07
N GLY A 44 -0.39 -3.84 8.32
CA GLY A 44 0.05 -2.73 7.48
C GLY A 44 -0.47 -2.69 6.03
N LEU A 45 -0.32 -1.55 5.37
CA LEU A 45 -0.37 -1.45 3.90
C LEU A 45 1.04 -1.72 3.38
N SER A 46 1.22 -2.70 2.49
CA SER A 46 2.51 -2.92 1.82
C SER A 46 2.72 -1.94 0.66
N ILE A 47 3.96 -1.77 0.18
CA ILE A 47 4.27 -0.87 -0.95
C ILE A 47 3.42 -1.19 -2.20
N PRO A 48 3.23 -2.47 -2.61
CA PRO A 48 2.30 -2.82 -3.69
C PRO A 48 0.86 -2.34 -3.45
N ASP A 49 0.38 -2.36 -2.21
CA ASP A 49 -0.97 -1.93 -1.87
C ASP A 49 -1.13 -0.41 -2.03
N LEU A 50 -0.09 0.36 -1.66
CA LEU A 50 -0.06 1.79 -1.88
C LEU A 50 -0.07 2.15 -3.38
N LEU A 51 0.71 1.43 -4.19
CA LEU A 51 0.72 1.61 -5.64
C LEU A 51 -0.65 1.28 -6.25
N LEU A 52 -1.30 0.20 -5.79
CA LEU A 52 -2.65 -0.15 -6.22
C LEU A 52 -3.64 0.97 -5.91
N VAL A 53 -3.61 1.53 -4.70
CA VAL A 53 -4.50 2.62 -4.29
C VAL A 53 -4.32 3.85 -5.19
N VAL A 54 -3.08 4.22 -5.50
CA VAL A 54 -2.78 5.36 -6.39
C VAL A 54 -3.30 5.10 -7.81
N LEU A 55 -3.05 3.92 -8.35
CA LEU A 55 -3.53 3.55 -9.68
C LEU A 55 -5.05 3.47 -9.76
N LEU A 56 -5.72 3.00 -8.70
CA LEU A 56 -7.17 3.01 -8.60
C LEU A 56 -7.73 4.43 -8.53
N ALA A 57 -7.07 5.34 -7.81
CA ALA A 57 -7.47 6.74 -7.74
C ALA A 57 -7.38 7.41 -9.12
N ASP A 58 -6.30 7.18 -9.86
CA ASP A 58 -6.12 7.69 -11.23
C ASP A 58 -7.18 7.11 -12.19
N ALA A 59 -7.39 5.79 -12.16
CA ALA A 59 -8.42 5.14 -12.96
C ALA A 59 -9.84 5.65 -12.66
N ALA A 60 -10.13 5.85 -11.37
CA ALA A 60 -11.41 6.38 -10.92
C ALA A 60 -11.59 7.84 -11.36
N GLN A 61 -10.53 8.67 -11.24
CA GLN A 61 -10.53 10.05 -11.71
C GLN A 61 -10.82 10.12 -13.21
N ASN A 62 -10.11 9.36 -14.03
CA ASN A 62 -10.28 9.38 -15.48
C ASN A 62 -11.66 8.84 -15.92
N GLY A 63 -12.20 7.85 -15.20
CA GLY A 63 -13.56 7.36 -15.45
C GLY A 63 -14.68 8.30 -14.96
N MET A 64 -14.42 9.10 -13.92
CA MET A 64 -15.35 10.14 -13.44
C MET A 64 -15.30 11.42 -14.29
N ALA A 65 -14.10 11.79 -14.77
CA ALA A 65 -13.87 12.98 -15.60
C ALA A 65 -14.37 12.80 -17.05
N GLY A 66 -14.68 11.57 -17.46
CA GLY A 66 -15.16 11.30 -18.83
C GLY A 66 -14.06 11.37 -19.90
N GLU A 67 -12.78 11.41 -19.49
CA GLU A 67 -11.64 11.31 -20.43
C GLU A 67 -11.59 9.94 -21.13
N TYR A 68 -12.13 8.90 -20.49
CA TYR A 68 -12.45 7.65 -21.17
C TYR A 68 -13.76 7.82 -21.95
N HIS A 69 -13.72 7.54 -23.26
CA HIS A 69 -14.86 7.62 -24.16
C HIS A 69 -16.00 6.68 -23.73
N SER A 70 -15.71 5.64 -22.93
CA SER A 70 -16.73 4.75 -22.35
C SER A 70 -16.41 4.30 -20.92
N ILE A 71 -17.46 4.08 -20.09
CA ILE A 71 -17.36 3.45 -18.76
C ILE A 71 -16.69 2.07 -18.84
N THR A 72 -16.86 1.38 -19.97
CA THR A 72 -16.22 0.09 -20.25
C THR A 72 -14.69 0.17 -20.22
N GLU A 73 -14.11 1.27 -20.69
CA GLU A 73 -12.65 1.46 -20.71
C GLU A 73 -12.10 1.61 -19.29
N GLY A 74 -12.78 2.39 -18.44
CA GLY A 74 -12.44 2.50 -17.01
C GLY A 74 -12.52 1.16 -16.28
N ILE A 75 -13.56 0.35 -16.56
CA ILE A 75 -13.70 -1.00 -15.97
C ILE A 75 -12.59 -1.93 -16.47
N VAL A 76 -12.25 -1.91 -17.76
CA VAL A 76 -11.17 -2.74 -18.33
C VAL A 76 -9.82 -2.36 -17.74
N LEU A 77 -9.54 -1.06 -17.56
CA LEU A 77 -8.30 -0.61 -16.95
C LEU A 77 -8.18 -1.08 -15.49
N VAL A 78 -9.23 -0.88 -14.69
CA VAL A 78 -9.30 -1.34 -13.29
C VAL A 78 -9.15 -2.87 -13.20
N ALA A 79 -9.85 -3.61 -14.06
CA ALA A 79 -9.75 -5.07 -14.13
C ALA A 79 -8.34 -5.53 -14.52
N THR A 80 -7.66 -4.82 -15.43
CA THR A 80 -6.29 -5.10 -15.84
C THR A 80 -5.30 -4.86 -14.71
N ILE A 81 -5.44 -3.75 -13.97
CA ILE A 81 -4.61 -3.45 -12.79
C ILE A 81 -4.78 -4.56 -11.73
N ILE A 82 -6.02 -4.97 -11.46
CA ILE A 82 -6.30 -6.06 -10.51
C ILE A 82 -5.72 -7.39 -11.00
N PHE A 83 -5.92 -7.73 -12.28
CA PHE A 83 -5.37 -8.94 -12.87
C PHE A 83 -3.86 -9.01 -12.67
N TRP A 84 -3.15 -7.93 -12.97
CA TRP A 84 -1.70 -7.89 -12.77
C TRP A 84 -1.29 -7.96 -11.31
N ASN A 85 -2.03 -7.31 -10.40
CA ASN A 85 -1.74 -7.41 -8.97
C ASN A 85 -1.88 -8.86 -8.46
N LEU A 86 -3.00 -9.52 -8.81
CA LEU A 86 -3.22 -10.92 -8.46
C LEU A 86 -2.24 -11.88 -9.15
N ALA A 87 -1.86 -11.59 -10.39
CA ALA A 87 -0.87 -12.38 -11.13
C ALA A 87 0.51 -12.28 -10.48
N ILE A 88 0.93 -11.09 -10.07
CA ILE A 88 2.21 -10.88 -9.36
C ILE A 88 2.19 -11.59 -8.01
N ASP A 89 1.10 -11.50 -7.25
CA ASP A 89 0.91 -12.25 -6.00
C ASP A 89 1.03 -13.77 -6.23
N TRP A 90 0.34 -14.30 -7.25
CA TRP A 90 0.33 -15.72 -7.58
C TRP A 90 1.70 -16.23 -8.07
N VAL A 91 2.37 -15.45 -8.91
CA VAL A 91 3.74 -15.74 -9.35
C VAL A 91 4.71 -15.66 -8.18
N GLY A 92 4.55 -14.68 -7.27
CA GLY A 92 5.32 -14.58 -6.04
C GLY A 92 5.20 -15.84 -5.19
N TYR A 93 3.98 -16.38 -5.03
CA TYR A 93 3.74 -17.62 -4.29
C TYR A 93 4.47 -18.85 -4.89
N HIS A 94 4.56 -18.94 -6.22
CA HIS A 94 5.22 -20.07 -6.89
C HIS A 94 6.72 -19.87 -7.15
N VAL A 95 7.19 -18.63 -7.22
CA VAL A 95 8.56 -18.27 -7.59
C VAL A 95 9.20 -17.47 -6.43
N PRO A 96 10.04 -18.13 -5.60
CA PRO A 96 10.65 -17.50 -4.41
C PRO A 96 11.51 -16.27 -4.73
N PHE A 97 12.02 -16.15 -5.96
CA PHE A 97 12.74 -14.97 -6.40
C PHE A 97 11.83 -13.73 -6.50
N VAL A 98 10.60 -13.90 -7.00
CA VAL A 98 9.62 -12.81 -7.13
C VAL A 98 9.10 -12.42 -5.75
N GLU A 99 8.86 -13.39 -4.87
CA GLU A 99 8.54 -13.12 -3.47
C GLU A 99 9.64 -12.30 -2.78
N ARG A 100 10.92 -12.71 -2.89
CA ARG A 100 12.05 -11.99 -2.28
C ARG A 100 12.25 -10.58 -2.84
N LEU A 101 11.92 -10.36 -4.12
CA LEU A 101 11.98 -9.04 -4.73
C LEU A 101 10.81 -8.14 -4.28
N ALA A 102 9.61 -8.72 -4.14
CA ALA A 102 8.41 -7.99 -3.73
C ALA A 102 8.34 -7.76 -2.21
N ARG A 103 8.88 -8.69 -1.42
CA ARG A 103 8.90 -8.71 0.04
C ARG A 103 10.27 -9.21 0.49
N PRO A 104 11.19 -8.29 0.83
CA PRO A 104 12.50 -8.66 1.36
C PRO A 104 12.36 -9.61 2.56
N ALA A 105 13.24 -10.62 2.63
CA ALA A 105 13.23 -11.55 3.76
C ALA A 105 13.52 -10.79 5.07
N PRO A 106 12.86 -11.17 6.19
CA PRO A 106 13.03 -10.48 7.45
C PRO A 106 14.49 -10.52 7.91
N LEU A 107 15.00 -9.38 8.38
CA LEU A 107 16.38 -9.23 8.80
C LEU A 107 16.46 -9.08 10.33
N LEU A 108 17.28 -9.91 10.96
CA LEU A 108 17.44 -9.93 12.42
C LEU A 108 18.13 -8.63 12.90
N LEU A 109 17.47 -7.88 13.77
CA LEU A 109 17.99 -6.65 14.39
C LEU A 109 18.51 -6.86 15.81
N ILE A 110 17.87 -7.73 16.61
CA ILE A 110 18.31 -8.07 17.98
C ILE A 110 18.39 -9.58 18.12
N LYS A 111 19.46 -10.07 18.74
CA LYS A 111 19.62 -11.49 19.11
C LYS A 111 20.07 -11.60 20.57
N ASN A 112 19.25 -12.21 21.41
CA ASN A 112 19.48 -12.44 22.84
C ASN A 112 19.98 -11.19 23.56
N GLY A 113 19.29 -10.07 23.39
CA GLY A 113 19.66 -8.79 23.98
C GLY A 113 20.72 -7.99 23.25
N GLN A 114 21.38 -8.56 22.22
CA GLN A 114 22.43 -7.87 21.48
C GLN A 114 21.92 -7.29 20.17
N VAL A 115 22.13 -5.98 20.01
CA VAL A 115 21.75 -5.24 18.80
C VAL A 115 22.75 -5.49 17.69
N LEU A 116 22.28 -6.01 16.55
CA LEU A 116 23.07 -6.31 15.36
C LEU A 116 23.22 -5.06 14.49
N ARG A 117 24.15 -4.17 14.87
CA ARG A 117 24.40 -2.89 14.17
C ARG A 117 24.67 -3.02 12.67
N ARG A 118 25.27 -4.12 12.24
CA ARG A 118 25.51 -4.39 10.81
C ARG A 118 24.21 -4.49 10.03
N ASN A 119 23.23 -5.21 10.59
CA ASN A 119 21.93 -5.44 9.96
C ASN A 119 21.08 -4.17 10.00
N MET A 120 21.13 -3.42 11.11
CA MET A 120 20.53 -2.09 11.17
C MET A 120 21.04 -1.15 10.08
N ARG A 121 22.36 -1.15 9.80
CA ARG A 121 22.93 -0.34 8.71
C ARG A 121 22.49 -0.79 7.32
N GLN A 122 22.21 -2.07 7.12
CA GLN A 122 21.74 -2.59 5.83
C GLN A 122 20.34 -2.05 5.51
N GLU A 123 19.47 -1.99 6.50
CA GLU A 123 18.09 -1.51 6.36
C GLU A 123 17.91 -0.05 6.81
N LEU A 124 19.02 0.69 7.01
CA LEU A 124 19.04 2.08 7.45
C LEU A 124 18.24 2.39 8.74
N VAL A 125 18.00 1.37 9.56
CA VAL A 125 17.27 1.50 10.83
C VAL A 125 18.13 2.20 11.86
N THR A 126 17.62 3.29 12.42
CA THR A 126 18.31 4.03 13.49
C THR A 126 18.08 3.38 14.85
N MET A 127 18.95 3.70 15.83
CA MET A 127 18.75 3.22 17.19
C MET A 127 17.44 3.76 17.78
N ASP A 128 17.09 5.01 17.45
CA ASP A 128 15.92 5.68 17.99
C ASP A 128 14.62 5.05 17.48
N GLU A 129 14.57 4.66 16.20
CA GLU A 129 13.45 3.91 15.63
C GLU A 129 13.26 2.55 16.31
N LEU A 130 14.36 1.78 16.45
CA LEU A 130 14.33 0.49 17.12
C LEU A 130 13.83 0.64 18.57
N MET A 131 14.37 1.60 19.32
CA MET A 131 13.95 1.88 20.69
C MET A 131 12.53 2.42 20.79
N SER A 132 12.04 3.15 19.77
CA SER A 132 10.64 3.58 19.70
C SER A 132 9.70 2.37 19.58
N LYS A 133 10.02 1.42 18.69
CA LYS A 133 9.23 0.18 18.53
C LYS A 133 9.27 -0.70 19.77
N LEU A 134 10.41 -0.83 20.43
CA LEU A 134 10.49 -1.54 21.71
C LEU A 134 9.61 -0.89 22.78
N ARG A 135 9.54 0.44 22.85
CA ARG A 135 8.67 1.17 23.78
C ARG A 135 7.18 1.00 23.49
N GLU A 136 6.78 0.98 22.21
CA GLU A 136 5.40 0.66 21.80
C GLU A 136 4.97 -0.72 22.34
N GLU A 137 5.89 -1.68 22.34
CA GLU A 137 5.71 -3.02 22.90
C GLU A 137 5.90 -3.09 24.44
N GLY A 138 6.13 -1.96 25.12
CA GLY A 138 6.34 -1.92 26.57
C GLY A 138 7.69 -2.49 27.04
N ILE A 139 8.70 -2.53 26.18
CA ILE A 139 10.05 -3.03 26.46
C ILE A 139 10.99 -1.83 26.66
N ALA A 140 11.62 -1.76 27.83
CA ALA A 140 12.51 -0.64 28.18
C ALA A 140 13.93 -0.77 27.62
N SER A 141 14.40 -2.01 27.43
CA SER A 141 15.77 -2.29 27.01
C SER A 141 15.83 -3.39 25.95
N PRO A 142 16.73 -3.28 24.95
CA PRO A 142 17.01 -4.37 24.02
C PRO A 142 17.38 -5.67 24.73
N SER A 143 17.98 -5.60 25.91
CA SER A 143 18.40 -6.77 26.71
C SER A 143 17.27 -7.74 27.06
N ASP A 144 16.03 -7.24 27.10
CA ASP A 144 14.82 -8.01 27.45
C ASP A 144 14.18 -8.67 26.22
N VAL A 145 14.83 -8.55 25.05
CA VAL A 145 14.39 -9.10 23.77
C VAL A 145 15.18 -10.36 23.43
N VAL A 146 14.48 -11.44 23.11
CA VAL A 146 15.07 -12.66 22.58
C VAL A 146 15.46 -12.43 21.13
N GLU A 147 14.50 -12.02 20.30
CA GLU A 147 14.72 -11.75 18.89
C GLU A 147 13.88 -10.56 18.44
N ALA A 148 14.43 -9.70 17.58
CA ALA A 148 13.66 -8.71 16.86
C ALA A 148 14.06 -8.72 15.39
N TYR A 149 13.09 -8.63 14.49
CA TYR A 149 13.29 -8.60 13.04
C TYR A 149 12.69 -7.34 12.44
N ILE A 150 13.31 -6.82 11.39
CA ILE A 150 12.62 -5.92 10.46
C ILE A 150 12.00 -6.77 9.35
N GLU A 151 10.70 -6.65 9.20
CA GLU A 151 9.89 -7.34 8.19
C GLU A 151 9.97 -6.61 6.84
N GLY A 152 9.59 -7.28 5.75
CA GLY A 152 9.67 -6.73 4.39
C GLY A 152 8.75 -5.52 4.13
N ASP A 153 7.81 -5.23 5.04
CA ASP A 153 6.97 -4.02 5.04
C ASP A 153 7.57 -2.86 5.88
N GLY A 154 8.75 -3.07 6.48
CA GLY A 154 9.44 -2.10 7.33
C GLY A 154 8.99 -2.11 8.80
N ASN A 155 8.03 -2.95 9.19
CA ASN A 155 7.65 -3.10 10.60
C ASN A 155 8.70 -3.91 11.37
N ILE A 156 8.82 -3.64 12.68
CA ILE A 156 9.70 -4.39 13.56
C ILE A 156 8.87 -5.36 14.39
N SER A 157 9.09 -6.66 14.20
CA SER A 157 8.51 -7.71 15.03
C SER A 157 9.44 -8.03 16.20
N VAL A 158 8.88 -8.24 17.40
CA VAL A 158 9.67 -8.41 18.63
C VAL A 158 9.19 -9.62 19.44
N LYS A 159 10.13 -10.47 19.84
CA LYS A 159 9.91 -11.60 20.74
C LYS A 159 10.54 -11.31 22.09
N LYS A 160 9.70 -11.13 23.11
CA LYS A 160 10.11 -10.88 24.49
C LYS A 160 10.73 -12.12 25.12
N LYS A 161 11.63 -11.90 26.07
CA LYS A 161 12.12 -12.96 26.96
C LYS A 161 11.00 -13.30 27.94
N GLU A 162 10.61 -14.57 27.99
CA GLU A 162 9.70 -15.06 29.05
C GLU A 162 10.43 -14.88 30.39
N ALA A 163 9.70 -14.33 31.38
CA ALA A 163 10.21 -14.08 32.73
C ALA A 163 10.29 -15.37 33.55
#